data_AF-A0A1E5IQG0-F1
#
_entry.id   AF-A0A1E5IQG0-F1
#
_cell.length_a   1.000
_cell.length_b   1.000
_cell.length_c   1.000
_cell.angle_alpha   90.00
_cell.angle_beta   90.00
_cell.angle_gamma   90.00
#
_symmetry.space_group_name_H-M   'P 1'
#
loop_
_entity.id
_entity.type
_entity.pdbx_description
1 polymer ?
#
loop_
_entity_poly.entity_id
_entity_poly.type
_entity_poly.pdbx_seq_one_letter_code
_entity_poly.pdbx_strand_id
1 'polypeptide(L)'
;MHSTTSPSVAIDDHSLGHLLYAMMAAFPLLLLPPLLGLLINVTQKRDHMSPLLYSHIRWQRWSIVTMLSIIILATMVTQVWIAICLVILGALWFCHRIIKGWLQLLDGQTI
;
A
#
# COMPACT_ATOMS: atom_id res chain seq x y z
N MET A 1 19.55 41.68 -8.90
CA MET A 1 19.60 40.31 -8.32
C MET A 1 18.17 39.79 -8.30
N HIS A 2 17.81 38.92 -9.25
CA HIS A 2 16.49 38.28 -9.27
C HIS A 2 16.52 37.11 -8.27
N SER A 3 15.81 37.26 -7.16
CA SER A 3 15.58 36.16 -6.23
C SER A 3 14.65 35.15 -6.87
N THR A 4 15.20 34.06 -7.41
CA THR A 4 14.43 32.89 -7.81
C THR A 4 14.07 32.10 -6.55
N THR A 5 13.07 32.55 -5.80
CA THR A 5 12.33 31.67 -4.90
C THR A 5 11.54 30.71 -5.78
N SER A 6 12.20 29.64 -6.22
CA SER A 6 11.52 28.45 -6.70
C SER A 6 10.56 28.06 -5.58
N PRO A 7 9.22 28.06 -5.79
CA PRO A 7 8.33 27.52 -4.79
C PRO A 7 8.82 26.10 -4.57
N SER A 8 9.09 25.75 -3.32
CA SER A 8 9.20 24.36 -2.91
C SER A 8 7.94 23.69 -3.43
N VAL A 9 8.04 23.03 -4.59
CA VAL A 9 6.95 22.26 -5.16
C VAL A 9 6.65 21.24 -4.09
N ALA A 10 5.57 21.47 -3.34
CA ALA A 10 4.93 20.44 -2.58
C ALA A 10 4.60 19.40 -3.64
N ILE A 11 5.45 18.36 -3.74
CA ILE A 11 5.23 17.27 -4.67
C ILE A 11 3.81 16.82 -4.40
N ASP A 12 2.94 16.84 -5.41
CA ASP A 12 1.56 16.39 -5.30
C ASP A 12 1.58 14.98 -4.69
N ASP A 13 1.29 14.92 -3.39
CA ASP A 13 1.38 13.72 -2.54
C ASP A 13 0.48 12.58 -3.07
N HIS A 14 -0.45 12.91 -3.97
CA HIS A 14 -1.29 11.98 -4.72
C HIS A 14 -0.48 11.04 -5.62
N SER A 15 0.56 11.55 -6.30
CA SER A 15 1.43 10.71 -7.14
C SER A 15 2.14 9.63 -6.33
N LEU A 16 2.54 9.96 -5.10
CA LEU A 16 3.13 9.01 -4.17
C LEU A 16 2.11 7.94 -3.77
N GLY A 17 0.88 8.35 -3.42
CA GLY A 17 -0.20 7.41 -3.11
C GLY A 17 -0.47 6.43 -4.26
N HIS A 18 -0.52 6.92 -5.50
CA HIS A 18 -0.71 6.09 -6.70
C HIS A 18 0.47 5.15 -6.95
N LEU A 19 1.71 5.62 -6.79
CA LEU A 19 2.91 4.79 -6.91
C LEU A 19 2.88 3.64 -5.89
N LEU A 20 2.53 3.93 -4.64
CA LEU A 20 2.44 2.92 -3.59
C LEU A 20 1.34 1.89 -3.87
N TYR A 21 0.18 2.30 -4.41
CA TYR A 21 -0.85 1.36 -4.84
C TYR A 21 -0.39 0.50 -6.03
N ALA A 22 0.35 1.08 -6.97
CA ALA A 22 0.93 0.32 -8.08
C ALA A 22 1.96 -0.71 -7.58
N MET A 23 2.82 -0.34 -6.63
CA MET A 23 3.76 -1.27 -5.97
C MET A 23 3.01 -2.37 -5.21
N MET A 24 1.89 -2.04 -4.57
CA MET A 24 1.05 -3.02 -3.88
C MET A 24 0.36 -3.98 -4.88
N ALA A 25 -0.07 -3.49 -6.05
CA ALA A 25 -0.66 -4.29 -7.12
C ALA A 25 0.36 -5.22 -7.79
N ALA A 26 1.64 -4.86 -7.79
CA ALA A 26 2.73 -5.67 -8.29
C ALA A 26 3.13 -6.86 -7.36
N PHE A 27 2.31 -7.20 -6.37
CA PHE A 27 2.55 -8.34 -5.46
C PHE A 27 2.81 -9.71 -6.13
N PRO A 28 2.25 -10.05 -7.32
CA PRO A 28 2.53 -11.33 -7.95
C PRO A 28 3.99 -11.50 -8.37
N LEU A 29 4.74 -10.40 -8.50
CA LEU A 29 6.18 -10.38 -8.78
C LEU A 29 6.99 -10.65 -7.51
N LEU A 30 6.77 -11.81 -6.87
CA LEU A 30 7.54 -12.30 -5.72
C LEU A 30 7.32 -11.55 -4.39
N LEU A 31 6.22 -10.81 -4.21
CA LEU A 31 5.92 -10.00 -2.99
C LEU A 31 6.96 -8.92 -2.65
N LEU A 32 8.03 -8.78 -3.44
CA LEU A 32 9.07 -7.77 -3.30
C LEU A 32 8.54 -6.34 -3.42
N PRO A 33 7.70 -6.01 -4.43
CA PRO A 33 7.19 -4.64 -4.57
C PRO A 33 6.31 -4.17 -3.40
N PRO A 34 5.38 -4.97 -2.84
CA PRO A 34 4.66 -4.63 -1.61
C PRO A 34 5.56 -4.41 -0.40
N LEU A 35 6.66 -5.16 -0.26
CA LEU A 35 7.60 -5.00 0.86
C LEU A 35 8.35 -3.66 0.77
N LEU A 36 8.78 -3.26 -0.43
CA LEU A 36 9.36 -1.95 -0.66
C LEU A 36 8.34 -0.83 -0.41
N GLY A 37 7.09 -1.00 -0.84
CA GLY A 37 6.00 -0.06 -0.56
C GLY A 37 5.73 0.05 0.95
N LEU A 38 5.82 -1.06 1.69
CA LEU A 38 5.69 -1.07 3.14
C LEU A 38 6.83 -0.29 3.82
N LEU A 39 8.07 -0.44 3.34
CA LEU A 39 9.21 0.31 3.88
C LEU A 39 9.02 1.82 3.71
N ILE A 40 8.55 2.25 2.53
CA ILE A 40 8.22 3.65 2.27
C ILE A 40 7.08 4.11 3.21
N ASN A 41 6.04 3.30 3.37
CA ASN A 41 4.91 3.58 4.27
C ASN A 41 5.31 3.74 5.74
N VAL A 42 6.35 3.05 6.21
CA VAL A 42 6.83 3.14 7.60
C VAL A 42 7.78 4.31 7.81
N THR A 43 8.56 4.68 6.80
CA THR A 43 9.52 5.80 6.90
C THR A 43 8.87 7.17 6.80
N GLN A 44 7.68 7.26 6.21
CA GLN A 44 6.95 8.52 6.08
C GLN A 44 6.42 9.06 7.42
N LYS A 45 6.84 10.28 7.79
CA LYS A 45 6.45 10.97 9.03
C LYS A 45 5.16 11.76 8.86
N ARG A 46 4.21 11.59 9.80
CA ARG A 46 2.87 12.21 9.80
C ARG A 46 2.87 13.73 9.55
N ASP A 47 3.87 14.44 10.05
CA ASP A 47 3.92 15.91 10.01
C ASP A 47 4.15 16.48 8.60
N HIS A 48 4.52 15.64 7.62
CA HIS A 48 4.82 16.06 6.24
C HIS A 48 3.75 15.63 5.24
N MET A 49 2.62 15.08 5.69
CA MET A 49 1.61 14.48 4.81
C MET A 49 0.25 15.15 4.95
N SER A 50 -0.46 15.26 3.82
CA SER A 50 -1.88 15.59 3.85
C SER A 50 -2.68 14.55 4.64
N PRO A 51 -3.80 14.94 5.29
CA PRO A 51 -4.68 14.01 5.98
C PRO A 51 -5.17 12.86 5.08
N LEU A 52 -5.36 13.17 3.79
CA LEU A 52 -5.71 12.22 2.76
C LEU A 52 -4.62 11.17 2.58
N LEU A 53 -3.39 11.59 2.23
CA LEU A 53 -2.28 10.65 2.01
C LEU A 53 -2.01 9.80 3.26
N TYR A 54 -2.07 10.39 4.46
CA TYR A 54 -1.88 9.67 5.72
C TYR A 54 -2.92 8.54 5.92
N SER A 55 -4.19 8.78 5.57
CA SER A 55 -5.23 7.75 5.66
C SER A 55 -4.94 6.55 4.72
N HIS A 56 -4.52 6.83 3.49
CA HIS A 56 -4.18 5.80 2.50
C HIS A 56 -2.92 5.01 2.88
N ILE A 57 -1.86 5.67 3.34
CA ILE A 57 -0.64 4.98 3.81
C ILE A 57 -0.94 4.07 4.99
N ARG A 58 -1.73 4.56 5.95
CA ARG A 58 -2.18 3.73 7.09
C ARG A 58 -2.96 2.52 6.59
N TRP A 59 -3.88 2.70 5.64
CA TRP A 59 -4.67 1.62 5.05
C TRP A 59 -3.80 0.60 4.30
N GLN A 60 -2.87 1.06 3.47
CA GLN A 60 -1.94 0.21 2.73
C GLN A 60 -1.05 -0.59 3.67
N ARG A 61 -0.47 0.06 4.70
CA ARG A 61 0.36 -0.59 5.71
C ARG A 61 -0.35 -1.75 6.38
N TRP A 62 -1.57 -1.53 6.88
CA TRP A 62 -2.35 -2.60 7.51
C TRP A 62 -2.73 -3.70 6.52
N SER A 63 -3.06 -3.35 5.27
CA SER A 63 -3.39 -4.34 4.25
C SER A 63 -2.21 -5.25 3.91
N ILE A 64 -1.00 -4.68 3.78
CA ILE A 64 0.23 -5.45 3.51
C ILE A 64 0.59 -6.33 4.70
N VAL A 65 0.54 -5.80 5.93
CA VAL A 65 0.83 -6.60 7.14
C VAL A 65 -0.15 -7.76 7.29
N THR A 66 -1.44 -7.56 7.03
CA THR A 66 -2.42 -8.65 7.06
C THR A 66 -2.13 -9.69 5.99
N MET A 67 -1.80 -9.28 4.76
CA MET A 67 -1.45 -10.23 3.69
C MET A 67 -0.20 -11.06 4.06
N LEU A 68 0.84 -10.42 4.60
CA LEU A 68 2.03 -11.12 5.09
C LEU A 68 1.67 -12.10 6.22
N SER A 69 0.78 -11.70 7.13
CA SER A 69 0.31 -12.56 8.22
C SER A 69 -0.46 -13.77 7.70
N ILE A 70 -1.30 -13.59 6.66
CA ILE A 70 -2.01 -14.69 5.99
C ILE A 70 -1.03 -15.65 5.33
N ILE A 71 0.00 -15.14 4.66
CA ILE A 71 1.04 -15.98 4.04
C ILE A 71 1.80 -16.78 5.11
N ILE A 72 2.23 -16.13 6.20
CA ILE A 72 2.91 -16.81 7.31
C ILE A 72 1.99 -17.89 7.90
N LEU A 73 0.71 -17.57 8.13
CA LEU A 73 -0.26 -18.53 8.63
C LEU A 73 -0.43 -19.72 7.67
N ALA A 74 -0.49 -19.47 6.36
CA ALA A 74 -0.57 -20.52 5.35
C ALA A 74 0.64 -21.47 5.39
N THR A 75 1.84 -20.97 5.69
CA THR A 75 3.04 -21.84 5.85
C THR A 75 3.00 -22.71 7.09
N MET A 76 2.23 -22.34 8.12
CA MET A 76 2.06 -23.14 9.34
C MET A 76 0.99 -24.23 9.18
N VAL A 77 0.16 -24.14 8.14
CA VAL A 77 -0.88 -25.14 7.86
C VAL A 77 -0.24 -26.34 7.17
N THR A 78 -0.31 -27.52 7.82
CA THR A 78 0.24 -28.77 7.29
C THR A 78 -0.51 -29.30 6.08
N GLN A 79 -1.82 -29.01 5.99
CA GLN A 79 -2.66 -29.45 4.89
C GLN A 79 -2.53 -28.52 3.67
N VAL A 80 -1.84 -29.00 2.63
CA VAL A 80 -1.52 -28.23 1.42
C VAL A 80 -2.75 -27.58 0.78
N TRP A 81 -3.86 -28.31 0.64
CA TRP A 81 -5.09 -27.76 0.04
C TRP A 81 -5.68 -26.59 0.84
N ILE A 82 -5.61 -26.65 2.17
CA ILE A 82 -6.09 -25.57 3.04
C ILE A 82 -5.16 -24.36 2.93
N ALA A 83 -3.86 -24.58 2.89
CA ALA A 83 -2.88 -23.52 2.69
C ALA A 83 -3.09 -22.79 1.35
N ILE A 84 -3.32 -23.53 0.26
CA ILE A 84 -3.61 -22.96 -1.07
C ILE A 84 -4.90 -22.14 -1.03
N CYS A 85 -6.00 -22.68 -0.48
CA CYS A 85 -7.25 -21.94 -0.35
C CYS A 85 -7.07 -20.64 0.45
N LEU A 86 -6.30 -20.69 1.54
CA LEU A 86 -6.04 -19.54 2.39
C LEU A 86 -5.27 -18.44 1.64
N VAL A 87 -4.23 -18.81 0.87
CA VAL A 87 -3.47 -17.86 0.05
C VAL A 87 -4.33 -17.25 -1.06
N ILE A 88 -5.17 -18.06 -1.72
CA ILE A 88 -6.07 -17.56 -2.78
C ILE A 88 -7.08 -16.57 -2.20
N LEU A 89 -7.76 -16.92 -1.09
CA LEU A 89 -8.69 -16.02 -0.43
C LEU A 89 -8.00 -14.74 0.06
N GLY A 90 -6.79 -14.87 0.61
CA GLY A 90 -5.96 -13.74 1.02
C GLY A 90 -5.60 -12.83 -0.16
N ALA A 91 -5.21 -13.39 -1.30
CA ALA A 91 -4.89 -12.64 -2.50
C ALA A 91 -6.12 -11.92 -3.07
N LEU A 92 -7.28 -12.57 -3.14
CA LEU A 92 -8.53 -11.94 -3.57
C LEU A 92 -8.93 -10.78 -2.64
N TRP A 93 -8.85 -11.00 -1.32
CA TRP A 93 -9.09 -9.96 -0.31
C TRP A 93 -8.13 -8.78 -0.47
N PHE A 94 -6.85 -9.07 -0.72
CA PHE A 94 -5.81 -8.07 -0.92
C PHE A 94 -6.06 -7.24 -2.19
N CYS A 95 -6.36 -7.88 -3.32
CA CYS A 95 -6.74 -7.22 -4.57
C CYS A 95 -7.95 -6.30 -4.37
N HIS A 96 -9.01 -6.78 -3.71
CA HIS A 96 -10.19 -5.96 -3.41
C HIS A 96 -9.81 -4.70 -2.61
N ARG A 97 -8.90 -4.80 -1.62
CA ARG A 97 -8.48 -3.65 -0.82
C ARG A 97 -7.56 -2.68 -1.54
N ILE A 98 -6.75 -3.17 -2.48
CA ILE A 98 -5.99 -2.31 -3.40
C ILE A 98 -6.97 -1.50 -4.24
N ILE A 99 -7.89 -2.17 -4.95
CA ILE A 99 -8.85 -1.53 -5.86
C ILE A 99 -9.70 -0.51 -5.10
N LYS A 100 -10.29 -0.90 -3.97
CA LYS A 100 -11.10 0.00 -3.15
C LYS A 100 -10.31 1.24 -2.72
N GLY A 101 -9.12 1.04 -2.18
CA GLY A 101 -8.32 2.16 -1.69
C GLY A 101 -7.78 3.06 -2.80
N TRP A 102 -7.45 2.49 -3.95
CA TRP A 102 -6.98 3.26 -5.11
C TRP A 102 -8.12 4.06 -5.75
N LEU A 103 -9.34 3.51 -5.84
CA LEU A 103 -10.52 4.25 -6.29
C LEU A 103 -10.81 5.45 -5.39
N GLN A 104 -10.81 5.26 -4.06
CA GLN A 104 -11.02 6.36 -3.12
C GLN A 104 -9.94 7.45 -3.24
N LEU A 105 -8.69 7.06 -3.53
CA LEU A 105 -7.60 8.02 -3.78
C LEU A 105 -7.84 8.84 -5.06
N LEU A 106 -8.33 8.19 -6.13
CA LEU A 106 -8.70 8.86 -7.38
C LEU A 106 -9.86 9.84 -7.18
N ASP A 107 -10.82 9.48 -6.33
CA ASP A 107 -11.96 10.34 -5.96
C ASP A 107 -11.58 11.46 -4.97
N GLY A 108 -10.32 11.51 -4.50
CA GLY A 108 -9.87 12.49 -3.51
C GLY A 108 -10.49 12.30 -2.13
N GLN A 109 -10.91 11.08 -1.78
CA GLN A 109 -11.57 10.75 -0.53
C GLN A 109 -10.66 9.97 0.42
N THR A 110 -10.78 10.21 1.72
CA THR A 110 -10.13 9.40 2.75
C THR A 110 -10.78 8.03 2.88
N ILE A 111 -10.04 7.05 3.41
CA ILE A 111 -10.53 5.67 3.65
C ILE A 111 -11.06 5.47 5.06
#